data_AF-A0A2D8HX36-F1
#
_entry.id   AF-A0A2D8HX36-F1
#
_cell.length_a   1.000
_cell.length_b   1.000
_cell.length_c   1.000
_cell.angle_alpha   90.00
_cell.angle_beta   90.00
_cell.angle_gamma   90.00
#
_symmetry.space_group_name_H-M   'P 1'
#
loop_
_entity.id
_entity.type
_entity.pdbx_description
1 polymer ?
#
loop_
_entity_poly.entity_id
_entity_poly.type
_entity_poly.pdbx_seq_one_letter_code
_entity_poly.pdbx_strand_id
1 'polypeptide(L)' 'MSLSVTCSGTGTPFVVLHGWGMNGNIWQPVVPALSENFQLHCVDLPGFGLS' A
#
# COMPACT_ATOMS: atom_id res chain seq x y z
N MET A 1 11.29 -14.22 -6.50
CA MET A 1 10.84 -12.82 -6.56
C MET A 1 9.65 -12.70 -5.64
N SER A 2 9.73 -11.86 -4.62
CA SER A 2 8.70 -11.65 -3.60
C SER A 2 8.19 -10.21 -3.66
N LEU A 3 6.95 -10.00 -3.23
CA LEU A 3 6.36 -8.67 -3.06
C LEU A 3 6.03 -8.47 -1.59
N SER A 4 6.42 -7.33 -1.05
CA SER A 4 5.97 -6.83 0.25
C SER A 4 4.64 -6.10 0.07
N VAL A 5 3.64 -6.50 0.88
CA VAL A 5 2.31 -5.92 0.90
C VAL A 5 1.89 -5.65 2.33
N THR A 6 1.57 -4.40 2.62
CA THR A 6 1.00 -3.99 3.91
C THR A 6 -0.49 -3.76 3.76
N CYS A 7 -1.29 -4.41 4.60
CA CYS A 7 -2.75 -4.29 4.57
C CYS A 7 -3.26 -3.42 5.74
N SER A 8 -4.27 -2.59 5.51
CA SER A 8 -4.92 -1.76 6.54
C SER A 8 -6.41 -1.61 6.29
N GLY A 9 -7.21 -1.52 7.35
CA GLY A 9 -8.66 -1.43 7.25
C GLY A 9 -9.34 -2.76 6.89
N THR A 10 -10.64 -2.66 6.64
CA THR A 10 -11.51 -3.78 6.24
C THR A 10 -12.51 -3.29 5.19
N GLY A 11 -13.16 -4.20 4.47
CA GLY A 11 -14.13 -3.86 3.43
C GLY A 11 -13.61 -4.17 2.03
N THR A 12 -14.00 -3.37 1.04
CA THR A 12 -13.65 -3.65 -0.37
C THR A 12 -12.14 -3.51 -0.58
N PRO A 13 -11.47 -4.51 -1.18
CA PRO A 13 -10.04 -4.42 -1.48
C PRO A 13 -9.71 -3.22 -2.37
N PHE A 14 -8.72 -2.43 -1.96
CA PHE A 14 -8.23 -1.28 -2.71
C PHE A 14 -6.70 -1.35 -2.76
N VAL A 15 -6.14 -1.54 -3.97
CA VAL A 15 -4.69 -1.66 -4.16
C VAL A 15 -4.08 -0.32 -4.55
N VAL A 16 -2.99 0.05 -3.89
CA VAL A 16 -2.21 1.25 -4.23
C VAL A 16 -0.77 0.87 -4.57
N LEU A 17 -0.26 1.48 -5.65
CA LEU A 17 1.11 1.31 -6.13
C LEU A 17 1.84 2.65 -6.04
N HIS A 18 3.04 2.67 -5.49
CA HIS A 18 3.85 3.90 -5.44
C HIS A 18 4.45 4.26 -6.82
N GLY A 19 4.90 5.51 -6.96
CA GLY A 19 5.64 5.99 -8.14
C GLY A 19 7.15 5.68 -8.10
N TRP A 20 7.89 6.13 -9.11
CA TRP A 20 9.34 5.93 -9.20
C TRP A 20 10.09 6.57 -8.03
N GLY A 21 11.08 5.86 -7.47
CA GLY A 21 11.94 6.36 -6.38
C GLY A 21 11.26 6.43 -5.02
N MET A 22 10.13 5.74 -4.84
CA MET A 22 9.33 5.71 -3.61
C MET A 22 9.14 4.27 -3.11
N ASN A 23 8.37 4.10 -2.04
CA ASN A 23 7.84 2.83 -1.56
C ASN A 23 6.39 3.02 -1.05
N GLY A 24 5.76 1.96 -0.56
CA GLY A 24 4.38 1.94 -0.08
C GLY A 24 4.07 2.94 1.03
N ASN A 25 5.06 3.44 1.78
CA ASN A 25 4.84 4.44 2.83
C ASN A 25 4.38 5.80 2.29
N ILE A 26 4.53 6.07 0.98
CA ILE A 26 3.99 7.29 0.36
C ILE A 26 2.49 7.46 0.62
N TRP A 27 1.78 6.36 0.85
CA TRP A 27 0.34 6.34 1.09
C TRP A 27 -0.05 6.60 2.55
N GLN A 28 0.89 6.65 3.51
CA GLN A 28 0.57 6.85 4.94
C GLN A 28 -0.39 8.01 5.23
N PRO A 29 -0.28 9.19 4.59
CA PRO A 29 -1.19 10.31 4.86
C PRO A 29 -2.66 10.02 4.51
N VAL A 30 -2.94 9.10 3.59
CA VAL A 30 -4.31 8.78 3.14
C VAL A 30 -4.83 7.45 3.68
N VAL A 31 -3.95 6.60 4.23
CA VAL A 31 -4.34 5.30 4.80
C VAL A 31 -5.43 5.42 5.86
N PRO A 32 -5.38 6.34 6.85
CA PRO A 32 -6.42 6.43 7.87
C PRO A 32 -7.81 6.66 7.28
N ALA A 33 -7.95 7.63 6.38
CA ALA A 33 -9.25 7.99 5.79
C ALA A 33 -9.82 6.89 4.87
N LEU A 34 -8.96 6.24 4.08
CA LEU A 34 -9.42 5.19 3.16
C LEU A 34 -9.70 3.88 3.89
N SER A 35 -8.96 3.58 4.96
CA SER A 35 -9.13 2.35 5.75
C SER A 35 -10.45 2.29 6.52
N GLU A 36 -11.20 3.40 6.62
CA GLU A 36 -12.54 3.42 7.20
C GLU A 36 -13.56 2.63 6.36
N ASN A 37 -13.35 2.56 5.04
CA ASN A 37 -14.32 1.97 4.09
C ASN A 37 -13.73 0.86 3.21
N PHE A 38 -12.39 0.80 3.12
CA PHE A 38 -11.67 -0.10 2.24
C PHE A 38 -10.63 -0.91 2.99
N GLN A 39 -10.36 -2.11 2.48
CA GLN A 39 -9.15 -2.84 2.84
C GLN A 39 -8.03 -2.37 1.91
N LEU A 40 -7.19 -1.46 2.38
CA LEU A 40 -6.07 -0.94 1.60
C LEU A 40 -4.93 -1.96 1.56
N HIS A 41 -4.42 -2.20 0.36
CA HIS A 41 -3.23 -3.01 0.09
C HIS A 41 -2.14 -2.11 -0.50
N CYS A 42 -1.17 -1.71 0.33
CA CYS A 42 -0.02 -0.93 -0.07
C CYS A 42 1.08 -1.87 -0.54
N VAL A 43 1.43 -1.80 -1.83
CA VAL A 43 2.41 -2.70 -2.45
C VAL A 43 3.73 -1.97 -2.69
N ASP A 44 4.82 -2.59 -2.26
CA ASP A 44 6.18 -2.23 -2.68
C ASP A 44 6.49 -2.94 -4.00
N LEU A 45 6.75 -2.18 -5.06
CA LEU A 45 7.17 -2.74 -6.34
C LEU A 45 8.56 -3.40 -6.20
N PRO A 46 8.88 -4.40 -7.03
CA PRO A 46 10.16 -5.10 -6.94
C PRO A 46 11.38 -4.16 -7.02
N GLY A 47 12.33 -4.30 -6.10
CA GLY A 47 13.50 -3.43 -6.01
C GLY A 47 13.26 -2.11 -5.27
N PHE A 48 12.08 -1.94 -4.66
CA PHE A 48 11.73 -0.80 -3.81
C PHE A 48 11.22 -1.27 -2.45
N GLY A 49 11.42 -0.44 -1.42
CA GLY A 49 10.92 -0.72 -0.07
C GLY A 49 11.48 -2.02 0.51
N LEU A 50 10.58 -2.95 0.83
CA LEU A 50 10.92 -4.26 1.38
C LEU A 50 10.82 -5.41 0.36
N SER A 51 10.62 -5.09 -0.92
CA SER A 51 10.49 -6.07 -2.03
C SER A 51 11.79 -6.32 -2.79
#